data_AF-A0A9W9BZA0-F1
#
_entry.id   AF-A0A9W9BZA0-F1
#
_cell.length_a   1.000
_cell.length_b   1.000
_cell.length_c   1.000
_cell.angle_alpha   90.00
_cell.angle_beta   90.00
_cell.angle_gamma   90.00
#
_symmetry.space_group_name_H-M   'P 1'
#
loop_
_entity.id
_entity.type
_entity.pdbx_description
1 polymer ?
#
loop_
_entity_poly.entity_id
_entity_poly.type
_entity_poly.pdbx_seq_one_letter_code
_entity_poly.pdbx_strand_id
1 'polypeptide(L)'
;MEARAKQLASEVFDRLANNAALSHQEPGAYPERGVSMAQLRDDVLRNEFSAKRRQKLWERVQKKVEFNSNVRAAVRTANSGDVARMWEWIGPLHLLEDGRSPAKRESGRFSIENTPSTASKQLMSEKRTWDEGHPVIAQVNVPKTRRTYCKGKDCKKHTQHKVTQYKAGKASLFAQGKRRYDRKQSGYGGQTKPVFHKRAKTTKKVVLRLECTACKTKAQLALKRCKHFELGGDKKTKGAALVF
;
A
#
# COMPACT_ATOMS: atom_id res chain seq x y z
N MET A 1 0.59 -25.45 15.27
CA MET A 1 -0.33 -24.34 15.63
C MET A 1 -0.46 -23.27 14.54
N GLU A 2 0.62 -22.88 13.86
CA GLU A 2 0.53 -21.80 12.85
C GLU A 2 -0.31 -22.16 11.61
N ALA A 3 -0.20 -23.39 11.09
CA ALA A 3 -1.02 -23.86 9.98
C ALA A 3 -2.52 -23.83 10.31
N ARG A 4 -2.89 -24.34 11.49
CA ARG A 4 -4.27 -24.29 11.99
C ARG A 4 -4.79 -22.87 12.16
N ALA A 5 -3.97 -21.94 12.65
CA ALA A 5 -4.35 -20.52 12.72
C ALA A 5 -4.57 -19.88 11.34
N LYS A 6 -3.86 -20.31 10.29
CA LYS A 6 -4.09 -19.84 8.92
C LYS A 6 -5.42 -20.37 8.35
N GLN A 7 -5.72 -21.64 8.59
CA GLN A 7 -7.00 -22.25 8.16
C GLN A 7 -8.18 -21.53 8.82
N LEU A 8 -8.14 -21.34 10.14
CA LEU A 8 -9.20 -20.65 10.88
C LEU A 8 -9.32 -19.17 10.47
N ALA A 9 -8.21 -18.49 10.14
CA ALA A 9 -8.27 -17.13 9.61
C ALA A 9 -8.96 -17.08 8.23
N SER A 10 -8.75 -18.09 7.37
CA SER A 10 -9.47 -18.21 6.09
C SER A 10 -10.97 -18.33 6.30
N GLU A 11 -11.39 -19.21 7.22
CA GLU A 11 -12.80 -19.40 7.58
C GLU A 11 -13.43 -18.11 8.14
N VAL A 12 -12.68 -17.33 8.93
CA VAL A 12 -13.12 -16.00 9.39
C VAL A 12 -13.32 -15.04 8.21
N PHE A 13 -12.41 -15.01 7.23
CA PHE A 13 -12.56 -14.15 6.06
C PHE A 13 -13.80 -14.50 5.25
N ASP A 14 -14.05 -15.79 5.02
CA ASP A 14 -15.23 -16.25 4.28
C ASP A 14 -16.52 -15.84 4.99
N ARG A 15 -16.57 -15.96 6.33
CA ARG A 15 -17.73 -15.53 7.13
C ARG A 15 -17.94 -14.02 7.11
N LEU A 16 -16.88 -13.24 7.22
CA LEU A 16 -16.95 -11.78 7.14
C LEU A 16 -17.39 -11.30 5.75
N ALA A 17 -16.88 -11.94 4.69
CA ALA A 17 -17.28 -11.63 3.32
C ALA A 17 -18.75 -11.98 3.06
N ASN A 18 -19.22 -13.14 3.55
CA ASN A 18 -20.62 -13.54 3.43
C ASN A 18 -21.56 -12.61 4.21
N ASN A 19 -21.21 -12.23 5.45
CA ASN A 19 -22.01 -11.27 6.23
C ASN A 19 -22.11 -9.91 5.51
N ALA A 20 -21.00 -9.44 4.95
CA ALA A 20 -21.00 -8.20 4.19
C ALA A 20 -21.85 -8.30 2.91
N ALA A 21 -21.82 -9.43 2.20
CA ALA A 21 -22.70 -9.66 1.06
C ALA A 21 -24.19 -9.60 1.45
N LEU A 22 -24.57 -10.29 2.54
CA LEU A 22 -25.95 -10.28 3.06
C LEU A 22 -26.41 -8.89 3.51
N SER A 23 -25.60 -8.18 4.29
CA SER A 23 -25.91 -6.81 4.73
C SER A 23 -26.01 -5.82 3.57
N HIS A 24 -25.27 -6.05 2.48
CA HIS A 24 -25.37 -5.23 1.26
C HIS A 24 -26.59 -5.56 0.40
N GLN A 25 -26.99 -6.83 0.32
CA GLN A 25 -28.17 -7.26 -0.45
C GLN A 25 -29.48 -6.92 0.26
N GLU A 26 -29.54 -7.16 1.58
CA GLU A 26 -30.75 -6.97 2.40
C GLU A 26 -30.45 -6.13 3.66
N PRO A 27 -30.31 -4.80 3.53
CA PRO A 27 -30.01 -3.93 4.67
C PRO A 27 -31.05 -3.96 5.81
N GLY A 28 -32.29 -4.38 5.52
CA GLY A 28 -33.36 -4.48 6.51
C GLY A 28 -33.32 -5.77 7.36
N ALA A 29 -32.92 -6.90 6.76
CA ALA A 29 -32.82 -8.18 7.46
C ALA A 29 -31.48 -8.34 8.20
N TYR A 30 -30.40 -7.76 7.65
CA TYR A 30 -29.04 -7.80 8.21
C TYR A 30 -28.47 -6.39 8.40
N PRO A 31 -28.97 -5.64 9.41
CA PRO A 31 -28.54 -4.25 9.66
C PRO A 31 -27.08 -4.17 10.14
N GLU A 32 -26.54 -5.27 10.68
CA GLU A 32 -25.18 -5.32 11.23
C GLU A 32 -24.14 -5.57 10.13
N ARG A 33 -23.47 -4.48 9.74
CA ARG A 33 -22.42 -4.52 8.70
C ARG A 33 -21.16 -5.29 9.15
N GLY A 34 -20.97 -5.49 10.45
CA GLY A 34 -19.83 -6.20 11.02
C GLY A 34 -20.26 -7.31 11.98
N VAL A 35 -19.41 -8.30 12.15
CA VAL A 35 -19.64 -9.41 13.09
C VAL A 35 -18.79 -9.20 14.34
N SER A 36 -19.31 -9.55 15.51
CA SER A 36 -18.55 -9.43 16.76
C SER A 36 -17.38 -10.42 16.81
N MET A 37 -16.23 -9.94 17.29
CA MET A 37 -15.01 -10.74 17.42
C MET A 37 -15.22 -11.94 18.37
N ALA A 38 -16.00 -11.75 19.45
CA ALA A 38 -16.29 -12.79 20.42
C ALA A 38 -17.17 -13.90 19.82
N GLN A 39 -18.23 -13.53 19.07
CA GLN A 39 -19.07 -14.50 18.38
C GLN A 39 -18.27 -15.29 17.33
N LEU A 40 -17.46 -14.62 16.51
CA LEU A 40 -16.59 -15.29 15.55
C LEU A 40 -15.60 -16.25 16.21
N ARG A 41 -15.02 -15.86 17.35
CA ARG A 41 -14.13 -16.74 18.13
C ARG A 41 -14.86 -18.01 18.53
N ASP A 42 -16.04 -17.85 19.06
CA ASP A 42 -16.81 -18.93 19.65
C ASP A 42 -17.33 -19.86 18.55
N ASP A 43 -17.67 -19.30 17.38
CA ASP A 43 -18.11 -20.05 16.21
C ASP A 43 -17.00 -20.77 15.45
N VAL A 44 -15.82 -20.17 15.32
CA VAL A 44 -14.68 -20.77 14.60
C VAL A 44 -13.94 -21.78 15.49
N LEU A 45 -14.02 -21.63 16.81
CA LEU A 45 -13.35 -22.51 17.78
C LEU A 45 -14.32 -23.44 18.53
N ARG A 46 -15.52 -23.71 17.99
CA ARG A 46 -16.51 -24.61 18.62
C ARG A 46 -15.93 -25.96 19.03
N ASN A 47 -15.02 -26.49 18.21
CA ASN A 47 -14.42 -27.82 18.40
C ASN A 47 -13.16 -27.81 19.30
N GLU A 48 -12.76 -26.67 19.87
CA GLU A 48 -11.56 -26.56 20.72
C GLU A 48 -11.93 -26.35 22.19
N PHE A 49 -11.99 -27.45 22.94
CA PHE A 49 -12.45 -27.48 24.34
C PHE A 49 -11.41 -27.01 25.37
N SER A 50 -10.12 -26.95 25.00
CA SER A 50 -9.08 -26.48 25.91
C SER A 50 -9.03 -24.95 25.95
N ALA A 51 -9.41 -24.35 27.08
CA ALA A 51 -9.43 -22.90 27.26
C ALA A 51 -8.07 -22.23 26.96
N LYS A 52 -6.97 -22.80 27.48
CA LYS A 52 -5.60 -22.30 27.24
C LYS A 52 -5.21 -22.35 25.76
N ARG A 53 -5.57 -23.43 25.06
CA ARG A 53 -5.27 -23.60 23.63
C ARG A 53 -6.15 -22.71 22.77
N ARG A 54 -7.42 -22.55 23.12
CA ARG A 54 -8.38 -21.64 22.48
C ARG A 54 -7.89 -20.20 22.52
N GLN A 55 -7.46 -19.71 23.69
CA GLN A 55 -6.91 -18.36 23.83
C GLN A 55 -5.65 -18.15 22.98
N LYS A 56 -4.66 -19.04 23.11
CA LYS A 56 -3.39 -18.94 22.35
C LYS A 56 -3.58 -19.08 20.83
N LEU A 57 -4.55 -19.88 20.40
CA LEU A 57 -4.90 -20.04 18.99
C LEU A 57 -5.63 -18.81 18.47
N TRP A 58 -6.58 -18.28 19.24
CA TRP A 58 -7.35 -17.10 18.88
C TRP A 58 -6.48 -15.85 18.77
N GLU A 59 -5.54 -15.61 19.69
CA GLU A 59 -4.59 -14.48 19.60
C GLU A 59 -3.82 -14.49 18.27
N ARG A 60 -3.46 -15.69 17.77
CA ARG A 60 -2.78 -15.86 16.48
C ARG A 60 -3.71 -15.65 15.29
N VAL A 61 -4.97 -16.05 15.40
CA VAL A 61 -6.00 -15.82 14.37
C VAL A 61 -6.32 -14.32 14.30
N GLN A 62 -6.59 -13.69 15.44
CA GLN A 62 -6.82 -12.25 15.57
C GLN A 62 -5.70 -11.44 14.91
N LYS A 63 -4.43 -11.74 15.23
CA LYS A 63 -3.29 -11.05 14.61
C LYS A 63 -3.26 -11.19 13.08
N LYS A 64 -3.71 -12.31 12.53
CA LYS A 64 -3.77 -12.52 11.07
C LYS A 64 -4.95 -11.81 10.42
N VAL A 65 -6.09 -11.79 11.10
CA VAL A 65 -7.32 -11.19 10.59
C VAL A 65 -7.23 -9.66 10.64
N GLU A 66 -6.80 -9.06 11.75
CA GLU A 66 -6.65 -7.61 11.90
C GLU A 66 -5.51 -7.02 11.03
N PHE A 67 -4.54 -7.84 10.62
CA PHE A 67 -3.47 -7.44 9.69
C PHE A 67 -3.94 -7.43 8.22
N ASN A 68 -5.09 -8.04 7.92
CA ASN A 68 -5.62 -8.05 6.57
C ASN A 68 -6.24 -6.70 6.22
N SER A 69 -5.78 -6.07 5.13
CA SER A 69 -6.29 -4.77 4.66
C SER A 69 -7.78 -4.78 4.28
N ASN A 70 -8.36 -5.95 4.03
CA ASN A 70 -9.78 -6.12 3.72
C ASN A 70 -10.67 -6.22 4.97
N VAL A 71 -10.09 -6.18 6.18
CA VAL A 71 -10.83 -6.23 7.43
C VAL A 71 -10.63 -4.93 8.22
N ARG A 72 -11.73 -4.31 8.63
CA ARG A 72 -11.71 -3.17 9.56
C ARG A 72 -12.16 -3.62 10.94
N ALA A 73 -11.30 -3.41 11.92
CA ALA A 73 -11.64 -3.59 13.33
C ALA A 73 -12.07 -2.25 13.94
N ALA A 74 -13.24 -2.23 14.59
CA ALA A 74 -13.74 -1.08 15.33
C ALA A 74 -14.56 -1.54 16.53
N VAL A 75 -14.54 -0.77 17.61
CA VAL A 75 -15.48 -0.97 18.73
C VAL A 75 -16.77 -0.24 18.37
N ARG A 76 -17.91 -0.95 18.35
CA ARG A 76 -19.22 -0.31 18.21
C ARG A 76 -20.27 -1.01 19.08
N THR A 77 -21.38 -0.32 19.27
CA THR A 77 -22.57 -0.86 19.93
C THR A 77 -23.34 -1.69 18.93
N ALA A 78 -23.62 -2.95 19.25
CA ALA A 78 -24.52 -3.79 18.46
C ALA A 78 -25.98 -3.33 18.69
N ASN A 79 -26.90 -3.76 17.84
CA ASN A 79 -28.33 -3.50 17.97
C ASN A 79 -28.93 -4.07 19.27
N SER A 80 -28.26 -5.05 19.89
CA SER A 80 -28.57 -5.58 21.24
C SER A 80 -28.26 -4.57 22.37
N GLY A 81 -27.55 -3.47 22.07
CA GLY A 81 -27.06 -2.51 23.07
C GLY A 81 -25.70 -2.87 23.66
N ASP A 82 -25.17 -4.05 23.35
CA ASP A 82 -23.86 -4.52 23.82
C ASP A 82 -22.72 -3.83 23.05
N VAL A 83 -21.72 -3.33 23.78
CA VAL A 83 -20.51 -2.76 23.19
C VAL A 83 -19.52 -3.88 22.89
N ALA A 84 -19.22 -4.09 21.60
CA ALA A 84 -18.32 -5.15 21.16
C ALA A 84 -17.29 -4.67 20.14
N ARG A 85 -16.14 -5.34 20.11
CA ARG A 85 -15.18 -5.20 19.00
C ARG A 85 -15.72 -5.95 17.79
N MET A 86 -16.06 -5.21 16.74
CA MET A 86 -16.57 -5.74 15.48
C MET A 86 -15.49 -5.80 14.41
N TRP A 87 -15.57 -6.83 13.57
CA TRP A 87 -14.81 -6.93 12.33
C TRP A 87 -15.76 -6.79 11.15
N GLU A 88 -15.40 -5.89 10.24
CA GLU A 88 -16.16 -5.56 9.02
C GLU A 88 -15.32 -5.91 7.80
N TRP A 89 -15.91 -6.58 6.81
CA TRP A 89 -15.27 -6.82 5.51
C TRP A 89 -15.41 -5.60 4.60
N ILE A 90 -14.28 -5.12 4.06
CA ILE A 90 -14.19 -3.99 3.12
C ILE A 90 -13.52 -4.44 1.81
N GLY A 91 -13.33 -5.75 1.63
CA GLY A 91 -12.81 -6.31 0.39
C GLY A 91 -13.87 -6.37 -0.72
N PRO A 92 -13.50 -6.88 -1.90
CA PRO A 92 -14.46 -7.20 -2.96
C PRO A 92 -15.57 -8.11 -2.42
N LEU A 93 -16.81 -7.77 -2.77
CA LEU A 93 -17.98 -8.59 -2.45
C LEU A 93 -18.20 -9.58 -3.60
N HIS A 94 -18.38 -10.85 -3.26
CA HIS A 94 -18.96 -11.82 -4.19
C HIS A 94 -20.47 -11.67 -4.08
N LEU A 95 -21.14 -11.24 -5.15
CA LEU A 95 -22.60 -11.34 -5.22
C LEU A 95 -22.94 -12.82 -5.09
N LEU A 96 -23.76 -13.18 -4.10
CA LEU A 96 -24.32 -14.53 -4.04
C LEU A 96 -25.14 -14.70 -5.34
N GLU A 97 -24.75 -15.66 -6.19
CA GLU A 97 -25.59 -16.03 -7.33
C GLU A 97 -26.92 -16.54 -6.77
N ASP A 98 -28.01 -15.83 -7.06
CA ASP A 98 -29.35 -16.39 -6.93
C ASP A 98 -29.39 -17.67 -7.76
N GLY A 99 -29.76 -18.78 -7.14
CA GLY A 99 -29.65 -20.16 -7.66
C GLY A 99 -30.37 -20.42 -8.99
N ARG A 100 -29.84 -19.88 -10.08
CA ARG A 100 -30.13 -20.26 -11.46
C ARG A 100 -28.79 -20.43 -12.17
N SER A 101 -28.40 -21.70 -12.30
CA SER A 101 -27.18 -22.22 -12.91
C SER A 101 -26.56 -21.33 -14.00
N PRO A 102 -25.25 -21.05 -13.98
CA PRO A 102 -24.59 -20.46 -15.13
C PRO A 102 -24.24 -21.58 -16.11
N ALA A 103 -25.10 -21.73 -17.12
CA ALA A 103 -24.68 -22.24 -18.40
C ALA A 103 -23.50 -21.37 -18.89
N LYS A 104 -22.33 -21.98 -18.92
CA LYS A 104 -21.31 -21.88 -19.97
C LYS A 104 -21.39 -20.59 -20.81
N ARG A 105 -20.50 -19.65 -20.54
CA ARG A 105 -20.00 -18.74 -21.57
C ARG A 105 -18.50 -18.47 -21.39
N GLU A 106 -17.73 -19.42 -21.90
CA GLU A 106 -16.39 -19.17 -22.41
C GLU A 106 -16.46 -18.04 -23.45
N SER A 107 -15.70 -16.97 -23.22
CA SER A 107 -15.19 -16.15 -24.31
C SER A 107 -13.69 -16.37 -24.36
N GLY A 108 -13.31 -17.21 -25.32
CA GLY A 108 -11.94 -17.63 -25.54
C GLY A 108 -11.05 -16.44 -25.85
N ARG A 109 -9.95 -16.37 -25.11
CA ARG A 109 -8.69 -15.89 -25.67
C ARG A 109 -7.70 -17.04 -25.57
N PHE A 110 -7.58 -17.72 -26.70
CA PHE A 110 -6.70 -18.84 -26.98
C PHE A 110 -5.25 -18.46 -26.66
N SER A 111 -4.54 -19.33 -25.94
CA SER A 111 -3.08 -19.37 -25.94
C SER A 111 -2.62 -20.79 -25.70
N ILE A 112 -1.76 -21.21 -26.61
CA ILE A 112 -1.26 -22.57 -26.86
C ILE A 112 -0.51 -23.10 -25.63
N GLU A 113 -0.80 -24.35 -25.33
CA GLU A 113 -0.17 -25.13 -24.27
C GLU A 113 1.28 -25.49 -24.68
N ASN A 114 2.19 -25.38 -23.72
CA ASN A 114 3.44 -26.13 -23.74
C ASN A 114 3.80 -26.44 -22.29
N THR A 115 3.63 -27.69 -21.88
CA THR A 115 4.34 -28.27 -20.74
C THR A 115 5.61 -28.93 -21.28
N PRO A 116 6.73 -28.94 -20.52
CA PRO A 116 6.91 -30.11 -19.66
C PRO A 116 7.67 -29.87 -18.34
N SER A 117 7.48 -30.87 -17.48
CA SER A 117 8.44 -31.47 -16.54
C SER A 117 9.00 -30.63 -15.38
N THR A 118 8.59 -31.08 -14.19
CA THR A 118 9.40 -31.37 -13.00
C THR A 118 10.90 -31.11 -13.14
N ALA A 119 11.37 -30.01 -12.54
CA ALA A 119 12.77 -29.87 -12.13
C ALA A 119 12.86 -28.99 -10.88
N SER A 120 13.29 -29.64 -9.81
CA SER A 120 13.74 -29.07 -8.55
C SER A 120 14.69 -27.89 -8.74
N LYS A 121 14.25 -26.69 -8.35
CA LYS A 121 15.14 -25.61 -7.94
C LYS A 121 14.68 -25.03 -6.61
N GLN A 122 15.37 -25.49 -5.58
CA GLN A 122 15.45 -24.89 -4.27
C GLN A 122 15.96 -23.45 -4.42
N LEU A 123 15.05 -22.49 -4.56
CA LEU A 123 15.37 -21.08 -4.46
C LEU A 123 15.13 -20.67 -3.00
N MET A 124 16.22 -20.50 -2.25
CA MET A 124 16.17 -19.84 -0.95
C MET A 124 15.61 -18.43 -1.15
N SER A 125 14.31 -18.27 -0.91
CA SER A 125 13.71 -16.94 -0.79
C SER A 125 13.92 -16.50 0.66
N GLU A 126 15.00 -15.76 0.89
CA GLU A 126 15.17 -14.99 2.11
C GLU A 126 13.90 -14.16 2.35
N LYS A 127 13.19 -14.52 3.41
CA LYS A 127 12.06 -13.78 3.95
C LYS A 127 12.56 -12.39 4.35
N ARG A 128 12.42 -11.40 3.47
CA ARG A 128 12.45 -10.00 3.88
C ARG A 128 11.17 -9.72 4.65
N THR A 129 11.26 -9.83 5.97
CA THR A 129 10.26 -9.34 6.91
C THR A 129 10.10 -7.83 6.71
N TRP A 130 8.94 -7.42 6.18
CA TRP A 130 8.51 -6.04 6.32
C TRP A 130 7.79 -5.94 7.67
N ASP A 131 8.51 -5.36 8.62
CA ASP A 131 8.04 -4.99 9.95
C ASP A 131 7.04 -3.83 9.77
N GLU A 132 5.74 -4.10 9.92
CA GLU A 132 4.71 -3.05 9.93
C GLU A 132 4.64 -2.42 11.32
N GLY A 133 5.62 -1.57 11.60
CA GLY A 133 5.53 -0.57 12.64
C GLY A 133 4.67 0.60 12.16
N HIS A 134 3.79 1.07 13.06
CA HIS A 134 3.13 2.37 13.12
C HIS A 134 3.63 3.43 12.11
N PRO A 135 2.75 4.29 11.53
CA PRO A 135 3.20 5.42 10.75
C PRO A 135 3.77 6.48 11.70
N VAL A 136 4.94 6.20 12.29
CA VAL A 136 5.89 7.24 12.60
C VAL A 136 5.97 8.04 11.32
N ILE A 137 5.59 9.31 11.37
CA ILE A 137 5.81 10.22 10.26
C ILE A 137 7.31 10.14 10.01
N ALA A 138 7.71 9.31 9.05
CA ALA A 138 9.10 9.01 8.80
C ALA A 138 9.63 10.22 8.04
N GLN A 139 9.99 11.25 8.81
CA GLN A 139 10.78 12.37 8.35
C GLN A 139 12.02 11.80 7.67
N VAL A 140 12.12 12.06 6.37
CA VAL A 140 13.23 11.57 5.55
C VAL A 140 14.33 12.62 5.59
N ASN A 141 15.43 12.28 6.26
CA ASN A 141 16.64 13.10 6.32
C ASN A 141 17.70 12.57 5.34
N VAL A 142 18.23 13.44 4.49
CA VAL A 142 19.33 13.13 3.57
C VAL A 142 20.52 14.04 3.87
N PRO A 143 21.77 13.52 3.91
CA PRO A 143 22.94 14.36 4.16
C PRO A 143 23.19 15.34 3.00
N LYS A 144 23.70 16.54 3.32
CA LYS A 144 24.14 17.55 2.34
C LYS A 144 25.34 17.09 1.50
N THR A 145 26.03 16.05 1.94
CA THR A 145 27.24 15.50 1.31
C THR A 145 27.12 13.99 1.16
N ARG A 146 27.34 13.44 -0.03
CA ARG A 146 27.32 11.99 -0.29
C ARG A 146 28.49 11.57 -1.20
N ARG A 147 29.21 10.49 -0.84
CA ARG A 147 30.15 9.84 -1.77
C ARG A 147 29.37 8.91 -2.70
N THR A 148 29.51 9.12 -4.01
CA THR A 148 28.85 8.28 -5.03
C THR A 148 29.65 8.31 -6.33
N TYR A 149 29.32 7.41 -7.24
CA TYR A 149 30.01 7.30 -8.54
C TYR A 149 29.77 8.55 -9.40
N CYS A 150 30.84 9.16 -9.86
CA CYS A 150 30.78 10.30 -10.78
C CYS A 150 30.97 9.83 -12.23
N LYS A 151 29.99 10.13 -13.09
CA LYS A 151 30.02 9.83 -14.54
C LYS A 151 30.81 10.87 -15.37
N GLY A 152 31.47 11.83 -14.72
CA GLY A 152 32.29 12.82 -15.41
C GLY A 152 33.46 12.14 -16.11
N LYS A 153 33.79 12.61 -17.31
CA LYS A 153 34.84 12.02 -18.17
C LYS A 153 36.17 11.90 -17.43
N ASP A 154 36.52 12.91 -16.62
CA ASP A 154 37.78 13.00 -15.88
C ASP A 154 37.76 12.28 -14.53
N CYS A 155 36.57 11.94 -14.01
CA CYS A 155 36.44 11.32 -12.70
C CYS A 155 36.32 9.80 -12.79
N LYS A 156 35.25 9.30 -13.44
CA LYS A 156 34.88 7.87 -13.53
C LYS A 156 35.10 7.04 -12.24
N LYS A 157 34.97 7.67 -11.08
CA LYS A 157 35.26 7.11 -9.75
C LYS A 157 34.31 7.66 -8.68
N HIS A 158 34.36 7.10 -7.49
CA HIS A 158 33.55 7.56 -6.36
C HIS A 158 34.13 8.83 -5.74
N THR A 159 33.44 9.94 -5.93
CA THR A 159 33.84 11.26 -5.40
C THR A 159 32.80 11.82 -4.44
N GLN A 160 33.20 12.85 -3.70
CA GLN A 160 32.30 13.59 -2.82
C GLN A 160 31.37 14.48 -3.65
N HIS A 161 30.06 14.34 -3.45
CA HIS A 161 29.04 15.17 -4.09
C HIS A 161 28.35 16.06 -3.08
N LYS A 162 28.07 17.31 -3.48
CA LYS A 162 27.15 18.22 -2.80
C LYS A 162 25.72 17.87 -3.22
N VAL A 163 24.87 17.60 -2.25
CA VAL A 163 23.48 17.20 -2.46
C VAL A 163 22.61 18.43 -2.28
N THR A 164 21.75 18.70 -3.27
CA THR A 164 20.74 19.77 -3.22
C THR A 164 19.39 19.23 -3.66
N GLN A 165 18.29 19.87 -3.24
CA GLN A 165 16.97 19.54 -3.75
C GLN A 165 16.81 20.16 -5.15
N TYR A 166 16.33 19.37 -6.12
CA TYR A 166 15.95 19.89 -7.42
C TYR A 166 14.74 20.81 -7.30
N LYS A 167 14.82 21.97 -7.94
CA LYS A 167 13.70 22.89 -8.16
C LYS A 167 13.48 23.03 -9.66
N ALA A 168 12.21 23.02 -10.07
CA ALA A 168 11.84 23.32 -11.45
C ALA A 168 12.19 24.78 -11.77
N GLY A 169 12.82 25.02 -12.92
CA GLY A 169 13.09 26.37 -13.41
C GLY A 169 11.83 27.05 -13.98
N LYS A 170 11.95 28.34 -14.28
CA LYS A 170 10.91 29.10 -15.00
C LYS A 170 10.66 28.48 -16.38
N ALA A 171 9.41 28.33 -16.77
CA ALA A 171 9.05 27.82 -18.09
C ALA A 171 9.47 28.80 -19.19
N SER A 172 10.12 28.32 -20.25
CA SER A 172 10.52 29.12 -21.41
C SER A 172 9.34 29.35 -22.36
N LEU A 173 9.17 30.59 -22.83
CA LEU A 173 8.13 30.96 -23.80
C LEU A 173 8.48 30.54 -25.23
N PHE A 174 9.77 30.47 -25.56
CA PHE A 174 10.25 30.19 -26.91
C PHE A 174 10.30 28.70 -27.26
N ALA A 175 10.03 27.82 -26.28
CA ALA A 175 9.91 26.40 -26.51
C ALA A 175 8.83 26.11 -27.58
N GLN A 176 9.12 25.22 -28.52
CA GLN A 176 8.25 24.94 -29.67
C GLN A 176 6.80 24.62 -29.25
N GLY A 177 6.62 23.85 -28.17
CA GLY A 177 5.30 23.50 -27.64
C GLY A 177 4.51 24.71 -27.13
N LYS A 178 5.18 25.66 -26.49
CA LYS A 178 4.55 26.89 -25.98
C LYS A 178 4.18 27.83 -27.14
N ARG A 179 5.09 28.05 -28.10
CA ARG A 179 4.78 28.81 -29.33
C ARG A 179 3.58 28.25 -30.10
N ARG A 180 3.52 26.92 -30.25
CA ARG A 180 2.40 26.24 -30.91
C ARG A 180 1.09 26.40 -30.11
N TYR A 181 1.15 26.28 -28.79
CA TYR A 181 -0.01 26.47 -27.92
C TYR A 181 -0.56 27.89 -28.02
N ASP A 182 0.31 28.90 -27.93
CA ASP A 182 -0.09 30.31 -27.98
C ASP A 182 -0.70 30.68 -29.33
N ARG A 183 -0.12 30.22 -30.44
CA ARG A 183 -0.71 30.38 -31.78
C ARG A 183 -2.04 29.63 -31.96
N LYS A 184 -2.22 28.49 -31.29
CA LYS A 184 -3.51 27.77 -31.32
C LYS A 184 -4.55 28.48 -30.47
N GLN A 185 -4.12 29.10 -29.39
CA GLN A 185 -4.98 29.76 -28.40
C GLN A 185 -5.38 31.20 -28.80
N SER A 186 -4.71 31.80 -29.78
CA SER A 186 -5.05 33.14 -30.30
C SER A 186 -6.33 33.11 -31.14
N GLY A 187 -7.13 34.18 -31.04
CA GLY A 187 -8.41 34.32 -31.75
C GLY A 187 -9.60 33.86 -30.90
N TYR A 188 -10.73 33.60 -31.55
CA TYR A 188 -11.97 33.14 -30.90
C TYR A 188 -11.99 31.60 -30.80
N GLY A 189 -12.80 31.06 -29.89
CA GLY A 189 -12.97 29.60 -29.70
C GLY A 189 -12.58 29.04 -28.33
N GLY A 190 -12.22 29.91 -27.37
CA GLY A 190 -12.02 29.53 -25.97
C GLY A 190 -10.79 28.64 -25.71
N GLN A 191 -10.86 27.78 -24.71
CA GLN A 191 -9.74 26.95 -24.27
C GLN A 191 -9.48 25.77 -25.23
N THR A 192 -8.33 25.74 -25.92
CA THR A 192 -8.07 24.78 -27.02
C THR A 192 -7.38 23.47 -26.62
N LYS A 193 -6.93 23.34 -25.37
CA LYS A 193 -6.30 22.13 -24.83
C LYS A 193 -6.90 21.75 -23.47
N PRO A 194 -6.99 20.44 -23.15
CA PRO A 194 -7.56 19.98 -21.89
C PRO A 194 -6.82 20.51 -20.66
N VAL A 195 -7.57 20.92 -19.65
CA VAL A 195 -7.05 21.30 -18.31
C VAL A 195 -7.34 20.16 -17.33
N PHE A 196 -6.31 19.69 -16.64
CA PHE A 196 -6.43 18.55 -15.72
C PHE A 196 -6.90 18.99 -14.32
N HIS A 197 -8.07 18.48 -13.88
CA HIS A 197 -8.72 18.86 -12.61
C HIS A 197 -8.62 17.79 -11.50
N LYS A 198 -8.56 16.50 -11.84
CA LYS A 198 -8.67 15.38 -10.88
C LYS A 198 -7.33 14.99 -10.23
N ARG A 199 -6.72 15.90 -9.45
CA ARG A 199 -5.42 15.65 -8.78
C ARG A 199 -5.57 14.73 -7.55
N ALA A 200 -5.22 13.44 -7.69
CA ALA A 200 -5.30 12.48 -6.60
C ALA A 200 -4.03 12.37 -5.71
N LYS A 201 -2.84 12.73 -6.22
CA LYS A 201 -1.58 12.55 -5.46
C LYS A 201 -1.31 13.76 -4.56
N THR A 202 -1.12 13.49 -3.27
CA THR A 202 -0.82 14.51 -2.24
C THR A 202 0.67 14.85 -2.13
N THR A 203 1.55 13.96 -2.57
CA THR A 203 3.02 14.13 -2.50
C THR A 203 3.65 14.12 -3.90
N LYS A 204 4.93 14.48 -3.99
CA LYS A 204 5.75 14.39 -5.21
C LYS A 204 6.97 13.50 -4.93
N LYS A 205 7.61 12.96 -5.98
CA LYS A 205 8.92 12.33 -5.83
C LYS A 205 9.96 13.44 -5.66
N VAL A 206 10.71 13.43 -4.56
CA VAL A 206 11.81 14.36 -4.36
C VAL A 206 12.96 13.92 -5.26
N VAL A 207 13.49 14.85 -6.05
CA VAL A 207 14.68 14.62 -6.89
C VAL A 207 15.84 15.39 -6.27
N LEU A 208 16.95 14.70 -6.06
CA LEU A 208 18.20 15.27 -5.59
C LEU A 208 19.07 15.63 -6.80
N ARG A 209 19.71 16.79 -6.74
CA ARG A 209 20.78 17.20 -7.64
C ARG A 209 22.11 17.00 -6.91
N LEU A 210 22.92 16.09 -7.45
CA LEU A 210 24.24 15.73 -6.94
C LEU A 210 25.29 16.44 -7.79
N GLU A 211 26.04 17.37 -7.20
CA GLU A 211 27.12 18.08 -7.87
C GLU A 211 28.47 17.51 -7.42
N CYS A 212 29.27 17.01 -8.36
CA CYS A 212 30.62 16.52 -8.07
C CYS A 212 31.52 17.68 -7.63
N THR A 213 32.23 17.51 -6.52
CA THR A 213 33.16 18.54 -6.01
C THR A 213 34.33 18.79 -6.95
N ALA A 214 34.86 17.74 -7.60
CA ALA A 214 36.01 17.79 -8.51
C ALA A 214 35.66 18.33 -9.91
N CYS A 215 34.80 17.64 -10.67
CA CYS A 215 34.52 18.01 -12.08
C CYS A 215 33.23 18.81 -12.29
N LYS A 216 32.52 19.20 -11.22
CA LYS A 216 31.26 19.97 -11.26
C LYS A 216 30.12 19.36 -12.08
N THR A 217 30.27 18.12 -12.53
CA THR A 217 29.19 17.40 -13.22
C THR A 217 28.02 17.18 -12.28
N LYS A 218 26.80 17.31 -12.83
CA LYS A 218 25.55 17.23 -12.07
C LYS A 218 24.81 15.96 -12.46
N ALA A 219 24.41 15.17 -11.47
CA ALA A 219 23.57 14.00 -11.64
C ALA A 219 22.24 14.17 -10.89
N GLN A 220 21.16 13.59 -11.42
CA GLN A 220 19.85 13.59 -10.77
C GLN A 220 19.53 12.22 -10.20
N LEU A 221 19.01 12.19 -8.98
CA LEU A 221 18.58 10.96 -8.31
C LEU A 221 17.19 11.13 -7.71
N ALA A 222 16.22 10.36 -8.20
CA ALA A 222 14.84 10.40 -7.70
C ALA A 222 14.65 9.46 -6.50
N LEU A 223 14.05 9.97 -5.43
CA LEU A 223 13.65 9.19 -4.26
C LEU A 223 12.23 8.63 -4.41
N LYS A 224 11.86 7.77 -3.46
CA LYS A 224 10.45 7.40 -3.22
C LYS A 224 9.66 8.63 -2.74
N ARG A 225 8.33 8.55 -2.81
CA ARG A 225 7.45 9.64 -2.34
C ARG A 225 7.50 9.72 -0.81
N CYS A 226 7.63 10.92 -0.28
CA CYS A 226 7.58 11.20 1.15
C CYS A 226 6.73 12.46 1.40
N LYS A 227 6.17 12.59 2.61
CA LYS A 227 5.43 13.80 3.03
C LYS A 227 6.38 14.87 3.57
N HIS A 228 7.32 14.47 4.43
CA HIS A 228 8.32 15.36 5.04
C HIS A 228 9.71 14.96 4.55
N PHE A 229 10.44 15.94 4.00
CA PHE A 229 11.79 15.79 3.50
C PHE A 229 12.65 16.92 4.03
N GLU A 230 13.80 16.56 4.61
CA GLU A 230 14.80 17.51 5.06
C GLU A 230 16.18 17.15 4.53
N LEU A 231 17.01 18.18 4.39
CA LEU A 231 18.36 18.05 3.85
C LEU A 231 19.38 18.56 4.87
N GLY A 232 20.11 17.64 5.49
CA GLY A 232 21.09 17.91 6.52
C GLY A 232 20.49 18.25 7.87
N GLY A 233 19.40 17.58 8.25
CA GLY A 233 18.89 17.60 9.62
C GLY A 233 19.76 16.76 10.55
N ASP A 234 19.46 16.77 11.84
CA ASP A 234 20.22 16.04 12.85
C ASP A 234 20.06 14.52 12.71
N LYS A 235 21.12 13.81 13.06
CA LYS A 235 21.08 12.35 13.12
C LYS A 235 20.35 11.94 14.39
N LYS A 236 19.47 10.95 14.29
CA LYS A 236 18.77 10.40 15.45
C LYS A 236 19.78 9.77 16.43
N THR A 237 19.75 10.18 17.69
CA THR A 237 20.53 9.58 18.78
C THR A 237 19.85 8.29 19.25
N LYS A 238 20.64 7.23 19.48
CA LYS A 238 20.11 5.96 20.00
C LYS A 238 19.94 6.06 21.52
N GLY A 239 18.78 5.69 22.05
CA GLY A 239 18.53 5.56 23.49
C GLY A 239 18.40 6.88 24.26
N ALA A 240 18.26 8.01 23.57
CA ALA A 240 17.98 9.28 24.24
C ALA A 240 16.55 9.28 24.81
N ALA A 241 16.41 9.79 26.03
CA ALA A 241 15.10 10.00 26.64
C ALA A 241 14.30 11.02 25.83
N LEU A 242 13.00 10.79 25.69
CA LEU A 242 12.10 11.77 25.11
C LEU A 242 12.00 12.94 26.10
N VAL A 243 12.25 14.16 25.62
CA VAL A 243 11.98 15.38 26.38
C VAL A 243 10.51 15.70 26.19
N PHE A 244 9.78 15.81 27.31
CA PHE A 244 8.37 16.16 27.35
C PHE A 244 8.19 17.67 27.50
#